data_AF-A0AAU0R198-F1
#
_entry.id   AF-A0AAU0R198-F1
#
_cell.length_a   1.000
_cell.length_b   1.000
_cell.length_c   1.000
_cell.angle_alpha   90.00
_cell.angle_beta   90.00
_cell.angle_gamma   90.00
#
_symmetry.space_group_name_H-M   'P 1'
#
loop_
_entity.id
_entity.type
_entity.pdbx_description
1 polymer ?
#
loop_
_entity_poly.entity_id
_entity_poly.type
_entity_poly.pdbx_seq_one_letter_code
_entity_poly.pdbx_strand_id
1 'polypeptide(L)'
;MAYIEKIVSEAEFHMELVNTMIENGWKKVSSFYKAIYKATKTETPSYNYWAAKHVILKNNDGGLYGIVQAWKWTAKTKLDIDFSKSEGQNAFKTYLENNPQYKDRSCMYLYMIEKTPSYQEDDFVMMGAEDGREFQSIMDVELAEVKAVEKTSIGNDGKPYTYTVYEYTDKPDLMMSPWVKSTLRNPKLTNVNVDTNWWPDSLVRITGQVDAARVVLLIQADKTPAFENNVVPVTPIYLGRLESYANDDTIADALWAGTAYDEGEESLSHSFNFESKTPFRDVSKYMPRTKTYPKSPGNGIDNVIIKRSRFGARYQAHYIAWNIPSNIMPPDRKGKNGGQYPTAWQSHDNDEYKYQFNPSLYSGRVHTSRAYIVHPDEGVRGYMPYVVLLSPLGLLNGDKLKVRQNTCPDTHDIYRFFTVDAISPITKMPATAYRPAGLGIFEKTI
;
A
#
# COMPACT_ATOMS: atom_id res chain seq x y z
N MET A 1 -20.70 -5.25 -9.19
CA MET A 1 -19.54 -4.49 -9.70
C MET A 1 -19.96 -3.04 -9.73
N ALA A 2 -19.30 -2.18 -8.97
CA ALA A 2 -19.61 -0.76 -8.95
C ALA A 2 -18.36 0.05 -9.24
N TYR A 3 -18.47 0.98 -10.18
CA TYR A 3 -17.52 2.07 -10.27
C TYR A 3 -17.87 3.09 -9.18
N ILE A 4 -16.92 3.34 -8.28
CA ILE A 4 -17.09 4.19 -7.11
C ILE A 4 -16.46 5.55 -7.40
N GLU A 5 -17.18 6.60 -7.04
CA GLU A 5 -16.68 7.97 -6.95
C GLU A 5 -17.27 8.59 -5.68
N LYS A 6 -16.47 8.62 -4.61
CA LYS A 6 -16.85 9.14 -3.29
C LYS A 6 -15.86 10.22 -2.86
N ILE A 7 -16.37 11.20 -2.14
CA ILE A 7 -15.56 12.22 -1.45
C ILE A 7 -15.93 12.14 0.02
N VAL A 8 -14.93 12.01 0.88
CA VAL A 8 -15.11 11.79 2.32
C VAL A 8 -14.15 12.68 3.09
N SER A 9 -14.41 12.93 4.37
CA SER A 9 -13.45 13.64 5.22
C SER A 9 -12.26 12.73 5.56
N GLU A 10 -11.07 13.30 5.78
CA GLU A 10 -9.90 12.56 6.29
C GLU A 10 -10.19 11.85 7.62
N ALA A 11 -11.04 12.44 8.46
CA ALA A 11 -11.45 11.85 9.74
C ALA A 11 -12.20 10.51 9.53
N GLU A 12 -13.09 10.46 8.55
CA GLU A 12 -13.98 9.31 8.26
C GLU A 12 -13.39 8.34 7.24
N PHE A 13 -12.35 8.77 6.50
CA PHE A 13 -11.75 8.05 5.37
C PHE A 13 -11.58 6.55 5.60
N HIS A 14 -10.95 6.15 6.71
CA HIS A 14 -10.69 4.74 7.01
C HIS A 14 -12.00 3.93 7.15
N MET A 15 -13.01 4.48 7.81
CA MET A 15 -14.30 3.82 8.00
C MET A 15 -15.07 3.74 6.68
N GLU A 16 -15.07 4.83 5.91
CA GLU A 16 -15.74 4.88 4.62
C GLU A 16 -15.10 3.96 3.57
N LEU A 17 -13.77 3.81 3.61
CA LEU A 17 -13.06 2.84 2.77
C LEU A 17 -13.51 1.40 3.08
N VAL A 18 -13.57 1.06 4.37
CA VAL A 18 -14.07 -0.25 4.84
C VAL A 18 -15.54 -0.46 4.45
N ASN A 19 -16.41 0.51 4.71
CA ASN A 19 -17.83 0.45 4.38
C ASN A 19 -18.04 0.27 2.87
N THR A 20 -17.28 1.00 2.05
CA THR A 20 -17.34 0.86 0.58
C THR A 20 -16.98 -0.56 0.12
N MET A 21 -16.01 -1.23 0.75
CA MET A 21 -15.71 -2.63 0.43
C MET A 21 -16.85 -3.56 0.85
N ILE A 22 -17.42 -3.36 2.04
CA ILE A 22 -18.52 -4.17 2.58
C ILE A 22 -19.78 -4.06 1.71
N GLU A 23 -20.16 -2.83 1.35
CA GLU A 23 -21.28 -2.52 0.44
C GLU A 23 -21.15 -3.25 -0.91
N ASN A 24 -19.92 -3.54 -1.34
CA ASN A 24 -19.62 -4.17 -2.62
C ASN A 24 -19.30 -5.68 -2.51
N GLY A 25 -19.70 -6.32 -1.41
CA GLY A 25 -19.71 -7.79 -1.28
C GLY A 25 -18.59 -8.37 -0.42
N TRP A 26 -17.73 -7.53 0.17
CA TRP A 26 -16.75 -7.98 1.16
C TRP A 26 -17.42 -8.15 2.52
N LYS A 27 -16.84 -8.99 3.38
CA LYS A 27 -17.36 -9.26 4.72
C LYS A 27 -16.34 -8.85 5.77
N LYS A 28 -16.76 -8.03 6.74
CA LYS A 28 -15.99 -7.80 7.96
C LYS A 28 -15.96 -9.09 8.78
N VAL A 29 -14.76 -9.56 9.08
CA VAL A 29 -14.52 -10.79 9.86
C VAL A 29 -14.29 -10.46 11.33
N SER A 30 -13.51 -9.42 11.60
CA SER A 30 -13.18 -8.95 12.95
C SER A 30 -12.63 -7.53 12.90
N SER A 31 -12.96 -6.69 13.87
CA SER A 31 -12.21 -5.50 14.28
C SER A 31 -11.52 -5.73 15.62
N PHE A 32 -10.31 -5.21 15.82
CA PHE A 32 -9.67 -5.23 17.14
C PHE A 32 -8.64 -4.12 17.27
N TYR A 33 -8.27 -3.82 18.51
CA TYR A 33 -7.32 -2.79 18.88
C TYR A 33 -6.08 -3.41 19.54
N LYS A 34 -4.91 -2.93 19.15
CA LYS A 34 -3.65 -3.19 19.85
C LYS A 34 -3.07 -1.88 20.36
N ALA A 35 -2.64 -1.84 21.61
CA ALA A 35 -2.11 -0.62 22.22
C ALA A 35 -0.87 -0.87 23.06
N ILE A 36 0.03 0.11 23.09
CA ILE A 36 1.22 0.14 23.93
C ILE A 36 1.24 1.46 24.69
N TYR A 37 1.61 1.36 25.96
CA TYR A 37 1.87 2.49 26.83
C TYR A 37 3.27 2.32 27.44
N LYS A 38 4.10 3.36 27.34
CA LYS A 38 5.43 3.41 27.97
C LYS A 38 5.67 4.76 28.63
N ALA A 39 6.13 4.74 29.87
CA ALA A 39 6.60 5.92 30.57
C ALA A 39 8.12 6.02 30.49
N THR A 40 8.64 7.22 30.27
CA THR A 40 10.08 7.49 30.40
C THR A 40 10.47 7.53 31.87
N LYS A 41 11.61 6.91 32.21
CA LYS A 41 12.14 6.83 33.57
C LYS A 41 13.03 8.04 33.88
N THR A 42 12.46 9.25 33.81
CA THR A 42 13.13 10.54 34.06
C THR A 42 12.45 11.28 35.21
N GLU A 43 13.11 12.30 35.79
CA GLU A 43 12.52 13.16 36.83
C GLU A 43 11.20 13.82 36.38
N THR A 44 11.11 14.13 35.08
CA THR A 44 9.89 14.55 34.39
C THR A 44 9.43 13.45 33.43
N PRO A 45 8.57 12.51 33.85
CA PRO A 45 8.15 11.41 33.01
C PRO A 45 7.24 11.91 31.88
N SER A 46 7.63 11.62 30.65
CA SER A 46 6.75 11.63 29.49
C SER A 46 6.11 10.26 29.28
N TYR A 47 4.85 10.26 28.84
CA TYR A 47 4.02 9.09 28.63
C TYR A 47 3.73 8.93 27.14
N ASN A 48 4.28 7.88 26.54
CA ASN A 48 4.15 7.60 25.13
C ASN A 48 3.10 6.52 24.89
N TYR A 49 2.21 6.78 23.94
CA TYR A 49 1.13 5.88 23.56
C TYR A 49 1.21 5.58 22.07
N TRP A 50 0.99 4.30 21.76
CA TRP A 50 0.80 3.82 20.40
C TRP A 50 -0.46 2.96 20.38
N ALA A 51 -1.30 3.14 19.37
CA ALA A 51 -2.46 2.29 19.18
C ALA A 51 -2.68 2.00 17.70
N ALA A 52 -3.23 0.83 17.40
CA ALA A 52 -3.65 0.43 16.07
C ALA A 52 -5.04 -0.21 16.13
N LYS A 53 -5.94 0.19 15.22
CA LYS A 53 -7.24 -0.43 14.99
C LYS A 53 -7.14 -1.24 13.70
N HIS A 54 -7.25 -2.55 13.82
CA HIS A 54 -7.21 -3.48 12.71
C HIS A 54 -8.65 -3.82 12.31
N VAL A 55 -8.94 -3.76 11.02
CA VAL A 55 -10.18 -4.26 10.45
C VAL A 55 -9.82 -5.33 9.43
N ILE A 56 -10.28 -6.57 9.69
CA ILE A 56 -10.06 -7.71 8.81
C ILE A 56 -11.29 -7.88 7.92
N LEU A 57 -11.04 -7.85 6.61
CA LEU A 57 -12.05 -8.06 5.57
C LEU A 57 -11.77 -9.36 4.82
N LYS A 58 -12.84 -10.06 4.46
CA LYS A 58 -12.82 -11.26 3.62
C LYS A 58 -13.54 -10.97 2.31
N ASN A 59 -12.86 -11.22 1.19
CA ASN A 59 -13.49 -11.17 -0.12
C ASN A 59 -14.28 -12.48 -0.38
N ASN A 60 -15.06 -12.50 -1.46
CA ASN A 60 -15.88 -13.66 -1.82
C ASN A 60 -15.05 -14.89 -2.25
N ASP A 61 -13.81 -14.67 -2.69
CA ASP A 61 -12.85 -15.74 -3.01
C ASP A 61 -12.17 -16.34 -1.77
N GLY A 62 -12.43 -15.78 -0.57
CA GLY A 62 -11.89 -16.23 0.70
C GLY A 62 -10.54 -15.66 1.09
N GLY A 63 -9.97 -14.75 0.30
CA GLY A 63 -8.82 -13.93 0.65
C GLY A 63 -9.12 -13.02 1.85
N LEU A 64 -8.16 -12.91 2.78
CA LEU A 64 -8.26 -12.12 3.99
C LEU A 64 -7.26 -10.97 3.94
N TYR A 65 -7.76 -9.76 4.18
CA TYR A 65 -7.02 -8.51 4.08
C TYR A 65 -7.24 -7.70 5.35
N GLY A 66 -6.19 -7.10 5.87
CA GLY A 66 -6.26 -6.19 6.99
C GLY A 66 -6.04 -4.75 6.55
N ILE A 67 -6.87 -3.85 7.06
CA ILE A 67 -6.71 -2.39 6.95
C ILE A 67 -6.52 -1.86 8.35
N VAL A 68 -5.50 -1.02 8.55
CA VAL A 68 -5.16 -0.49 9.87
C VAL A 68 -5.12 1.02 9.87
N GLN A 69 -5.71 1.56 10.92
CA GLN A 69 -5.53 2.92 11.36
C GLN A 69 -4.61 2.94 12.59
N ALA A 70 -3.64 3.85 12.61
CA ALA A 70 -2.72 4.00 13.74
C ALA A 70 -2.88 5.37 14.44
N TRP A 71 -2.51 5.39 15.72
CA TRP A 71 -2.38 6.57 16.57
C TRP A 71 -1.03 6.54 17.27
N LYS A 72 -0.43 7.72 17.44
CA LYS A 72 0.81 7.90 18.22
C LYS A 72 0.84 9.28 18.84
N TRP A 73 1.09 9.35 20.14
CA TRP A 73 1.28 10.63 20.83
C TRP A 73 2.08 10.48 22.11
N THR A 74 2.56 11.64 22.59
CA THR A 74 3.26 11.77 23.87
C THR A 74 2.51 12.76 24.74
N ALA A 75 2.24 12.38 25.99
CA ALA A 75 1.59 13.22 26.98
C ALA A 75 2.52 13.50 28.16
N LYS A 76 2.35 14.67 28.79
CA LYS A 76 3.04 15.03 30.04
C LYS A 76 2.41 14.39 31.28
N THR A 77 1.13 14.05 31.18
CA THR A 77 0.36 13.40 32.25
C THR A 77 -0.05 12.01 31.79
N LYS A 78 -0.06 11.06 32.74
CA LYS A 78 -0.58 9.73 32.50
C LYS A 78 -2.09 9.83 32.30
N LEU A 79 -2.64 9.08 31.35
CA LEU A 79 -4.08 8.91 31.22
C LEU A 79 -4.58 8.15 32.44
N ASP A 80 -5.65 8.66 33.05
CA ASP A 80 -6.34 8.01 34.16
C ASP A 80 -7.27 6.92 33.63
N ILE A 81 -6.67 5.89 33.04
CA ILE A 81 -7.36 4.77 32.41
C ILE A 81 -6.70 3.47 32.88
N ASP A 82 -7.51 2.59 33.46
CA ASP A 82 -7.09 1.26 33.87
C ASP A 82 -7.28 0.23 32.75
N PHE A 83 -6.21 -0.05 32.01
CA PHE A 83 -6.23 -0.99 30.89
C PHE A 83 -6.50 -2.45 31.29
N SER A 84 -6.43 -2.79 32.59
CA SER A 84 -6.71 -4.14 33.07
C SER A 84 -8.20 -4.47 33.13
N LYS A 85 -9.07 -3.45 33.07
CA LYS A 85 -10.52 -3.57 33.12
C LYS A 85 -11.15 -3.26 31.78
N SER A 86 -12.22 -3.98 31.43
CA SER A 86 -13.01 -3.74 30.20
C SER A 86 -13.54 -2.31 30.10
N GLU A 87 -13.96 -1.71 31.22
CA GLU A 87 -14.38 -0.30 31.28
C GLU A 87 -13.26 0.66 30.84
N GLY A 88 -12.03 0.45 31.33
CA GLY A 88 -10.89 1.27 30.94
C GLY A 88 -10.47 1.04 29.49
N GLN A 89 -10.56 -0.20 28.99
CA GLN A 89 -10.32 -0.50 27.57
C GLN A 89 -11.32 0.22 26.66
N ASN A 90 -12.61 0.24 27.03
CA ASN A 90 -13.63 0.97 26.28
C ASN A 90 -13.44 2.49 26.40
N ALA A 91 -13.10 3.01 27.58
CA ALA A 91 -12.75 4.41 27.76
C ALA A 91 -11.58 4.84 26.88
N PHE A 92 -10.57 3.97 26.72
CA PHE A 92 -9.44 4.25 25.81
C PHE A 92 -9.86 4.24 24.34
N LYS A 93 -10.72 3.30 23.90
CA LYS A 93 -11.26 3.32 22.53
C LYS A 93 -12.02 4.62 22.26
N THR A 94 -12.89 5.03 23.18
CA THR A 94 -13.61 6.31 23.09
C THR A 94 -12.65 7.49 23.07
N TYR A 95 -11.60 7.46 23.89
CA TYR A 95 -10.55 8.49 23.88
C TYR A 95 -9.87 8.61 22.51
N LEU A 96 -9.51 7.49 21.87
CA LEU A 96 -8.87 7.49 20.55
C LEU A 96 -9.75 8.13 19.47
N GLU A 97 -11.04 7.79 19.47
CA GLU A 97 -11.99 8.32 18.47
C GLU A 97 -12.32 9.81 18.74
N ASN A 98 -12.38 10.22 20.00
CA ASN A 98 -12.61 11.62 20.39
C ASN A 98 -11.37 12.53 20.24
N ASN A 99 -10.19 11.97 19.99
CA ASN A 99 -8.94 12.71 19.82
C ASN A 99 -8.30 12.43 18.44
N PRO A 100 -8.97 12.84 17.34
CA PRO A 100 -8.50 12.58 15.98
C PRO A 100 -7.16 13.27 15.64
N GLN A 101 -6.71 14.23 16.44
CA GLN A 101 -5.39 14.87 16.27
C GLN A 101 -4.22 13.90 16.45
N TYR A 102 -4.40 12.81 17.21
CA TYR A 102 -3.36 11.79 17.41
C TYR A 102 -3.42 10.66 16.37
N LYS A 103 -4.46 10.65 15.55
CA LYS A 103 -4.69 9.68 14.48
C LYS A 103 -3.80 10.05 13.29
N ASP A 104 -3.11 9.07 12.73
CA ASP A 104 -2.39 9.23 11.46
C ASP A 104 -3.41 9.23 10.30
N ARG A 105 -4.09 10.36 10.10
CA ARG A 105 -5.17 10.54 9.11
C ARG A 105 -4.69 10.44 7.67
N SER A 106 -3.41 10.73 7.45
CA SER A 106 -2.76 10.72 6.13
C SER A 106 -2.17 9.37 5.76
N CYS A 107 -2.28 8.34 6.60
CA CYS A 107 -1.67 7.05 6.35
C CYS A 107 -2.63 5.91 6.67
N MET A 108 -2.58 4.88 5.83
CA MET A 108 -3.19 3.59 6.10
C MET A 108 -2.18 2.48 5.91
N TYR A 109 -2.41 1.37 6.60
CA TYR A 109 -1.56 0.18 6.48
C TYR A 109 -2.40 -1.00 6.00
N LEU A 110 -1.89 -1.73 5.03
CA LEU A 110 -2.57 -2.85 4.39
C LEU A 110 -1.74 -4.12 4.53
N TYR A 111 -2.38 -5.27 4.75
CA TYR A 111 -1.69 -6.57 4.73
C TYR A 111 -2.64 -7.71 4.34
N MET A 112 -2.08 -8.87 4.04
CA MET A 112 -2.81 -10.13 3.82
C MET A 112 -2.52 -11.11 4.95
N ILE A 113 -3.47 -11.99 5.25
CA ILE A 113 -3.30 -13.13 6.17
C ILE A 113 -3.85 -14.41 5.54
N GLU A 114 -3.33 -15.57 5.92
CA GLU A 114 -3.83 -16.86 5.41
C GLU A 114 -5.00 -17.41 6.23
N LYS A 115 -5.10 -17.05 7.51
CA LYS A 115 -6.15 -17.54 8.41
C LYS A 115 -6.80 -16.39 9.19
N THR A 116 -8.05 -16.60 9.57
CA THR A 116 -8.79 -15.70 10.45
C THR A 116 -8.13 -15.66 11.83
N PRO A 117 -7.83 -14.47 12.38
CA PRO A 117 -7.30 -14.36 13.72
C PRO A 117 -8.37 -14.71 14.77
N SER A 118 -7.94 -15.10 15.96
CA SER A 118 -8.87 -15.46 17.06
C SER A 118 -9.45 -14.26 17.82
N TYR A 119 -9.22 -13.04 17.34
CA TYR A 119 -9.73 -11.82 17.99
C TYR A 119 -11.23 -11.69 17.76
N GLN A 120 -11.95 -11.32 18.81
CA GLN A 120 -13.38 -11.01 18.72
C GLN A 120 -13.59 -9.60 18.15
N GLU A 121 -14.83 -9.28 17.79
CA GLU A 121 -15.19 -7.92 17.36
C GLU A 121 -14.92 -6.92 18.49
N ASP A 122 -14.25 -5.83 18.13
CA ASP A 122 -13.77 -4.77 19.00
C ASP A 122 -12.94 -5.27 20.20
N ASP A 123 -12.20 -6.39 20.04
CA ASP A 123 -11.27 -6.86 21.05
C ASP A 123 -10.16 -5.83 21.33
N PHE A 124 -9.57 -5.85 22.53
CA PHE A 124 -8.54 -4.91 22.93
C PHE A 124 -7.38 -5.63 23.60
N VAL A 125 -6.19 -5.50 23.00
CA VAL A 125 -4.99 -6.17 23.48
C VAL A 125 -3.94 -5.14 23.85
N MET A 126 -3.55 -5.14 25.12
CA MET A 126 -2.36 -4.43 25.57
C MET A 126 -1.11 -5.21 25.20
N MET A 127 -0.21 -4.52 24.52
CA MET A 127 1.06 -5.07 24.06
C MET A 127 2.21 -4.48 24.87
N GLY A 128 3.36 -5.15 24.84
CA GLY A 128 4.63 -4.65 25.32
C GLY A 128 5.68 -4.71 24.21
N ALA A 129 6.61 -3.77 24.19
CA ALA A 129 7.64 -3.71 23.15
C ALA A 129 8.96 -3.15 23.67
N GLU A 130 10.04 -3.75 23.17
CA GLU A 130 11.39 -3.18 23.23
C GLU A 130 11.42 -1.80 22.57
N ASP A 131 12.38 -0.96 23.00
CA ASP A 131 12.55 0.38 22.47
C ASP A 131 12.78 0.34 20.95
N GLY A 132 11.98 1.12 20.20
CA GLY A 132 12.04 1.18 18.74
C GLY A 132 11.23 0.09 18.02
N ARG A 133 10.60 -0.84 18.75
CA ARG A 133 9.77 -1.93 18.22
C ARG A 133 8.27 -1.74 18.51
N GLU A 134 7.87 -0.59 19.06
CA GLU A 134 6.49 -0.33 19.49
C GLU A 134 5.52 -0.41 18.32
N PHE A 135 5.83 0.26 17.21
CA PHE A 135 4.97 0.26 16.03
C PHE A 135 4.86 -1.13 15.40
N GLN A 136 5.97 -1.86 15.28
CA GLN A 136 5.96 -3.25 14.79
C GLN A 136 5.09 -4.14 15.67
N SER A 137 5.12 -3.96 16.99
CA SER A 137 4.38 -4.82 17.94
C SER A 137 2.87 -4.59 17.90
N ILE A 138 2.41 -3.35 17.67
CA ILE A 138 0.96 -3.10 17.47
C ILE A 138 0.49 -3.54 16.08
N MET A 139 1.35 -3.54 15.07
CA MET A 139 1.01 -3.95 13.71
C MET A 139 0.98 -5.48 13.53
N ASP A 140 1.81 -6.21 14.26
CA ASP A 140 1.94 -7.66 14.14
C ASP A 140 0.68 -8.37 14.67
N VAL A 141 -0.14 -8.91 13.76
CA VAL A 141 -1.37 -9.64 14.10
C VAL A 141 -1.08 -11.01 14.69
N GLU A 142 0.09 -11.59 14.40
CA GLU A 142 0.48 -12.91 14.93
C GLU A 142 0.81 -12.85 16.42
N LEU A 143 1.17 -11.68 16.92
CA LEU A 143 1.49 -11.48 18.31
C LEU A 143 0.21 -11.44 19.16
N ALA A 144 -0.12 -12.55 19.83
CA ALA A 144 -1.39 -12.71 20.53
C ALA A 144 -1.37 -12.09 21.94
N GLU A 145 -0.34 -12.37 22.72
CA GLU A 145 -0.21 -11.89 24.10
C GLU A 145 1.23 -11.47 24.40
N VAL A 146 1.38 -10.53 25.33
CA VAL A 146 2.68 -10.09 25.84
C VAL A 146 2.66 -10.06 27.36
N LYS A 147 3.66 -10.67 27.98
CA LYS A 147 3.91 -10.59 29.43
C LYS A 147 5.16 -9.75 29.66
N ALA A 148 5.02 -8.67 30.42
CA ALA A 148 6.15 -7.87 30.87
C ALA A 148 6.73 -8.49 32.15
N VAL A 149 8.00 -8.87 32.09
CA VAL A 149 8.76 -9.44 33.22
C VAL A 149 9.85 -8.46 33.60
N GLU A 150 9.82 -7.96 34.83
CA GLU A 150 10.92 -7.15 35.36
C GLU A 150 12.09 -8.06 35.75
N LYS A 151 13.27 -7.75 35.22
CA LYS A 151 14.53 -8.40 35.58
C LYS A 151 15.48 -7.37 36.15
N THR A 152 16.29 -7.80 37.11
CA THR A 152 17.36 -6.98 37.69
C THR A 152 18.71 -7.53 37.25
N SER A 153 19.57 -6.67 36.72
CA SER A 153 20.96 -6.99 36.40
C SER A 153 21.89 -6.02 37.12
N ILE A 154 23.18 -6.35 37.20
CA ILE A 154 24.20 -5.50 37.81
C ILE A 154 24.87 -4.72 36.69
N GLY A 155 24.85 -3.38 36.79
CA GLY A 155 25.51 -2.49 35.85
C GLY A 155 27.03 -2.57 35.94
N ASN A 156 27.72 -2.01 34.96
CA ASN A 156 29.19 -1.94 34.95
C ASN A 156 29.76 -1.14 36.14
N ASP A 157 28.92 -0.34 36.81
CA ASP A 157 29.21 0.42 38.02
C ASP A 157 28.93 -0.37 39.32
N GLY A 158 28.56 -1.65 39.22
CA GLY A 158 28.21 -2.51 40.36
C GLY A 158 26.83 -2.25 40.96
N LYS A 159 26.03 -1.33 40.39
CA LYS A 159 24.69 -1.02 40.89
C LYS A 159 23.62 -1.88 40.19
N PRO A 160 22.63 -2.40 40.92
CA PRO A 160 21.52 -3.10 40.30
C PRO A 160 20.65 -2.13 39.49
N TYR A 161 20.33 -2.49 38.25
CA TYR A 161 19.35 -1.80 37.42
C TYR A 161 18.23 -2.76 37.00
N THR A 162 16.99 -2.26 37.01
CA THR A 162 15.81 -3.03 36.60
C THR A 162 15.44 -2.70 35.16
N TYR A 163 15.36 -3.73 34.33
CA TYR A 163 14.93 -3.66 32.94
C TYR A 163 13.74 -4.59 32.71
N THR A 164 12.89 -4.24 31.76
CA THR A 164 11.71 -5.02 31.43
C THR A 164 12.02 -5.90 30.23
N VAL A 165 11.80 -7.20 30.38
CA VAL A 165 11.83 -8.16 29.27
C VAL A 165 10.39 -8.51 28.91
N TYR A 166 10.11 -8.59 27.62
CA TYR A 166 8.79 -8.97 27.13
C TYR A 166 8.83 -10.43 26.66
N GLU A 167 7.98 -11.25 27.26
CA GLU A 167 7.71 -12.62 26.82
C GLU A 167 6.46 -12.60 25.94
N TYR A 168 6.59 -13.18 24.76
CA TYR A 168 5.60 -13.04 23.70
C TYR A 168 4.97 -14.40 23.38
N THR A 169 3.65 -14.42 23.26
CA THR A 169 2.90 -15.59 22.78
C THR A 169 2.52 -15.35 21.33
N ASP A 170 3.19 -16.06 20.41
CA ASP A 170 2.98 -15.91 18.97
C ASP A 170 2.00 -16.96 18.40
N LYS A 171 1.23 -16.57 17.39
CA LYS A 171 0.40 -17.45 16.55
C LYS A 171 0.93 -17.45 15.11
N PRO A 172 2.03 -18.18 14.85
CA PRO A 172 2.70 -18.14 13.55
C PRO A 172 1.89 -18.79 12.42
N ASP A 173 0.75 -19.39 12.71
CA ASP A 173 -0.07 -20.07 11.73
C ASP A 173 -1.00 -19.11 10.94
N LEU A 174 -1.11 -17.84 11.35
CA LEU A 174 -1.83 -16.80 10.61
C LEU A 174 -1.12 -16.40 9.30
N MET A 175 0.22 -16.52 9.28
CA MET A 175 1.08 -16.19 8.13
C MET A 175 0.77 -14.80 7.57
N MET A 176 1.06 -13.76 8.35
CA MET A 176 0.82 -12.38 7.94
C MET A 176 1.86 -11.92 6.90
N SER A 177 1.40 -11.26 5.84
CA SER A 177 2.29 -10.64 4.84
C SER A 177 3.08 -9.48 5.45
N PRO A 178 4.15 -9.03 4.80
CA PRO A 178 4.66 -7.68 5.05
C PRO A 178 3.51 -6.66 4.91
N TRP A 179 3.45 -5.67 5.79
CA TRP A 179 2.42 -4.63 5.71
C TRP A 179 2.88 -3.46 4.83
N VAL A 180 1.96 -2.98 4.02
CA VAL A 180 2.17 -1.89 3.06
C VAL A 180 1.77 -0.58 3.73
N LYS A 181 2.75 0.28 4.00
CA LYS A 181 2.51 1.64 4.49
C LYS A 181 2.20 2.57 3.31
N SER A 182 0.93 2.94 3.19
CA SER A 182 0.41 3.82 2.13
C SER A 182 0.09 5.19 2.72
N THR A 183 0.95 6.17 2.48
CA THR A 183 0.76 7.55 2.92
C THR A 183 0.20 8.40 1.77
N LEU A 184 -0.81 9.22 2.04
CA LEU A 184 -1.51 10.04 1.04
C LEU A 184 -0.86 11.41 0.81
N ARG A 185 -0.04 11.89 1.75
CA ARG A 185 0.72 13.14 1.66
C ARG A 185 2.05 13.06 2.39
N ASN A 186 3.02 13.90 2.03
CA ASN A 186 4.26 14.03 2.81
C ASN A 186 3.95 14.59 4.23
N PRO A 187 4.31 13.89 5.32
CA PRO A 187 4.08 14.37 6.69
C PRO A 187 5.03 15.50 7.13
N LYS A 188 6.12 15.76 6.40
CA LYS A 188 7.16 16.74 6.72
C LYS A 188 7.18 17.89 5.70
N LEU A 189 6.09 18.64 5.65
CA LEU A 189 6.00 19.84 4.82
C LEU A 189 6.47 21.05 5.63
N THR A 190 7.52 21.72 5.17
CA THR A 190 8.17 22.80 5.92
C THR A 190 7.73 24.20 5.45
N ASN A 191 7.33 24.33 4.18
CA ASN A 191 6.98 25.63 3.58
C ASN A 191 5.48 25.86 3.46
N VAL A 192 4.69 24.79 3.62
CA VAL A 192 3.25 24.88 3.79
C VAL A 192 3.00 24.76 5.28
N ASN A 193 2.22 25.68 5.86
CA ASN A 193 1.74 25.48 7.23
C ASN A 193 0.71 24.33 7.21
N VAL A 194 1.25 23.11 7.27
CA VAL A 194 0.50 21.85 7.19
C VAL A 194 -0.56 21.79 8.28
N ASP A 195 -0.20 22.30 9.48
CA ASP A 195 -1.06 22.32 10.66
C ASP A 195 -2.25 23.29 10.52
N THR A 196 -2.16 24.32 9.67
CA THR A 196 -3.26 25.29 9.45
C THR A 196 -3.99 25.12 8.12
N ASN A 197 -3.50 24.27 7.20
CA ASN A 197 -4.14 24.12 5.89
C ASN A 197 -4.74 22.72 5.65
N TRP A 198 -4.29 21.69 6.39
CA TRP A 198 -4.96 20.38 6.40
C TRP A 198 -5.67 20.14 7.72
N TRP A 199 -6.99 20.18 7.65
CA TRP A 199 -7.88 20.09 8.79
C TRP A 199 -8.55 18.70 8.84
N PRO A 200 -9.16 18.30 9.97
CA PRO A 200 -9.91 17.05 10.05
C PRO A 200 -11.02 16.89 9.01
N ASP A 201 -11.56 17.99 8.51
CA ASP A 201 -12.55 18.08 7.44
C ASP A 201 -11.94 18.18 6.03
N SER A 202 -10.61 18.12 5.89
CA SER A 202 -9.96 17.99 4.58
C SER A 202 -10.51 16.78 3.84
N LEU A 203 -10.76 16.96 2.54
CA LEU A 203 -11.45 15.97 1.73
C LEU A 203 -10.48 14.97 1.12
N VAL A 204 -10.92 13.71 1.06
CA VAL A 204 -10.25 12.62 0.37
C VAL A 204 -11.19 12.12 -0.72
N ARG A 205 -10.69 12.10 -1.95
CA ARG A 205 -11.40 11.53 -3.10
C ARG A 205 -11.00 10.06 -3.25
N ILE A 206 -12.01 9.19 -3.29
CA ILE A 206 -11.89 7.77 -3.58
C ILE A 206 -12.54 7.53 -4.93
N THR A 207 -11.79 6.98 -5.89
CA THR A 207 -12.30 6.72 -7.23
C THR A 207 -11.78 5.38 -7.74
N GLY A 208 -12.63 4.54 -8.32
CA GLY A 208 -12.17 3.29 -8.92
C GLY A 208 -13.26 2.23 -9.02
N GLN A 209 -12.88 0.96 -9.00
CA GLN A 209 -13.77 -0.18 -9.14
C GLN A 209 -13.68 -1.08 -7.91
N VAL A 210 -14.85 -1.48 -7.41
CA VAL A 210 -14.95 -2.49 -6.36
C VAL A 210 -15.93 -3.57 -6.79
N ASP A 211 -15.53 -4.82 -6.60
CA ASP A 211 -16.41 -5.98 -6.68
C ASP A 211 -16.21 -6.91 -5.47
N ALA A 212 -16.90 -8.05 -5.48
CA ALA A 212 -16.88 -8.98 -4.36
C ALA A 212 -15.52 -9.70 -4.17
N ALA A 213 -14.62 -9.65 -5.15
CA ALA A 213 -13.33 -10.34 -5.13
C ALA A 213 -12.13 -9.38 -5.07
N ARG A 214 -12.30 -8.13 -5.50
CA ARG A 214 -11.24 -7.20 -5.88
C ARG A 214 -11.61 -5.76 -5.55
N VAL A 215 -10.56 -4.99 -5.26
CA VAL A 215 -10.60 -3.56 -5.05
C VAL A 215 -9.50 -2.94 -5.91
N VAL A 216 -9.88 -2.01 -6.78
CA VAL A 216 -8.96 -1.19 -7.57
C VAL A 216 -9.34 0.26 -7.33
N LEU A 217 -8.57 0.97 -6.52
CA LEU A 217 -8.91 2.34 -6.12
C LEU A 217 -7.75 3.30 -6.40
N LEU A 218 -8.11 4.54 -6.65
CA LEU A 218 -7.26 5.71 -6.61
C LEU A 218 -7.77 6.59 -5.48
N ILE A 219 -6.85 6.94 -4.58
CA ILE A 219 -7.14 7.75 -3.40
C ILE A 219 -6.27 8.99 -3.46
N GLN A 220 -6.90 10.15 -3.40
CA GLN A 220 -6.20 11.44 -3.41
C GLN A 220 -6.71 12.29 -2.26
N ALA A 221 -5.80 12.72 -1.38
CA ALA A 221 -6.12 13.72 -0.35
C ALA A 221 -6.22 15.13 -0.98
N ASP A 222 -6.74 16.09 -0.22
CA ASP A 222 -6.89 17.46 -0.68
C ASP A 222 -5.54 18.04 -1.11
N LYS A 223 -5.42 18.33 -2.40
CA LYS A 223 -4.21 18.90 -3.00
C LYS A 223 -4.16 20.43 -2.94
N THR A 224 -5.24 21.09 -2.51
CA THR A 224 -5.34 22.56 -2.50
C THR A 224 -4.15 23.22 -1.79
N PRO A 225 -3.67 22.71 -0.64
CA PRO A 225 -2.54 23.34 0.04
C PRO A 225 -1.16 23.04 -0.58
N ALA A 226 -1.03 21.99 -1.40
CA ALA A 226 0.21 21.65 -2.12
C ALA A 226 -0.13 20.94 -3.43
N PHE A 227 -0.41 21.72 -4.47
CA PHE A 227 -0.89 21.20 -5.76
C PHE A 227 0.24 20.79 -6.72
N GLU A 228 1.50 21.05 -6.38
CA GLU A 228 2.67 20.75 -7.22
C GLU A 228 3.57 19.66 -6.59
N ASN A 229 4.44 19.10 -7.43
CA ASN A 229 5.67 18.41 -7.02
C ASN A 229 5.51 17.15 -6.14
N ASN A 230 4.46 16.36 -6.40
CA ASN A 230 4.27 15.01 -5.85
C ASN A 230 4.16 14.94 -4.31
N VAL A 231 3.76 16.05 -3.69
CA VAL A 231 3.55 16.12 -2.24
C VAL A 231 2.26 15.40 -1.82
N VAL A 232 1.21 15.55 -2.62
CA VAL A 232 -0.10 14.91 -2.45
C VAL A 232 -0.49 14.14 -3.71
N PRO A 233 0.08 12.94 -3.91
CA PRO A 233 -0.19 12.17 -5.11
C PRO A 233 -1.57 11.50 -5.12
N VAL A 234 -1.97 11.09 -6.31
CA VAL A 234 -3.00 10.07 -6.55
C VAL A 234 -2.41 8.71 -6.19
N THR A 235 -2.88 8.15 -5.08
CA THR A 235 -2.37 6.89 -4.52
C THR A 235 -3.20 5.69 -5.02
N PRO A 236 -2.64 4.82 -5.87
CA PRO A 236 -3.33 3.61 -6.33
C PRO A 236 -3.31 2.52 -5.27
N ILE A 237 -4.35 1.70 -5.19
CA ILE A 237 -4.45 0.53 -4.32
C ILE A 237 -5.08 -0.62 -5.10
N TYR A 238 -4.51 -1.80 -4.90
CA TYR A 238 -5.05 -3.05 -5.40
C TYR A 238 -5.10 -4.09 -4.29
N LEU A 239 -6.28 -4.69 -4.12
CA LEU A 239 -6.52 -5.83 -3.23
C LEU A 239 -7.33 -6.87 -4.00
N GLY A 240 -6.98 -8.14 -3.90
CA GLY A 240 -7.83 -9.21 -4.43
C GLY A 240 -7.13 -10.13 -5.42
N ARG A 241 -7.93 -10.97 -6.07
CA ARG A 241 -7.47 -12.03 -6.94
C ARG A 241 -6.97 -11.52 -8.30
N LEU A 242 -5.86 -12.07 -8.78
CA LEU A 242 -5.40 -11.93 -10.16
C LEU A 242 -6.04 -12.97 -11.08
N GLU A 243 -6.08 -12.69 -12.38
CA GLU A 243 -6.40 -13.70 -13.39
C GLU A 243 -5.11 -14.39 -13.81
N SER A 244 -4.97 -15.65 -13.42
CA SER A 244 -3.81 -16.47 -13.77
C SER A 244 -3.94 -17.07 -15.15
N TYR A 245 -2.82 -17.26 -15.84
CA TYR A 245 -2.78 -18.02 -17.10
C TYR A 245 -2.77 -19.52 -16.89
N ALA A 246 -2.41 -19.99 -15.70
CA ALA A 246 -2.31 -21.40 -15.39
C ALA A 246 -3.56 -21.85 -14.63
N ASN A 247 -4.24 -22.88 -15.14
CA ASN A 247 -5.49 -23.39 -14.56
C ASN A 247 -5.30 -23.98 -13.14
N ASP A 248 -4.08 -24.37 -12.78
CA ASP A 248 -3.68 -24.90 -11.48
C ASP A 248 -3.34 -23.80 -10.45
N ASP A 249 -3.12 -22.57 -10.89
CA ASP A 249 -2.78 -21.44 -10.02
C ASP A 249 -4.05 -20.79 -9.44
N THR A 250 -4.54 -21.43 -8.38
CA THR A 250 -5.77 -21.05 -7.69
C THR A 250 -5.59 -20.01 -6.58
N ILE A 251 -4.34 -19.72 -6.17
CA ILE A 251 -4.03 -18.80 -5.05
C ILE A 251 -3.25 -17.60 -5.58
N ALA A 252 -3.97 -16.70 -6.25
CA ALA A 252 -3.41 -15.51 -6.87
C ALA A 252 -3.91 -14.20 -6.22
N ASP A 253 -4.13 -14.20 -4.90
CA ASP A 253 -4.38 -12.96 -4.15
C ASP A 253 -3.14 -12.06 -4.23
N ALA A 254 -3.36 -10.79 -4.57
CA ALA A 254 -2.35 -9.77 -4.68
C ALA A 254 -2.68 -8.55 -3.82
N LEU A 255 -1.63 -7.92 -3.30
CA LEU A 255 -1.70 -6.68 -2.55
C LEU A 255 -0.58 -5.75 -3.02
N TRP A 256 -0.96 -4.52 -3.36
CA TRP A 256 -0.02 -3.42 -3.50
C TRP A 256 -0.76 -2.08 -3.33
N ALA A 257 0.01 -1.05 -3.01
CA ALA A 257 -0.46 0.31 -2.96
C ALA A 257 0.63 1.28 -3.44
N GLY A 258 0.26 2.53 -3.63
CA GLY A 258 1.20 3.63 -3.74
C GLY A 258 1.44 4.29 -2.40
N THR A 259 2.40 5.22 -2.39
CA THR A 259 2.63 6.11 -1.27
C THR A 259 3.19 7.44 -1.75
N ALA A 260 2.86 8.50 -1.04
CA ALA A 260 3.61 9.74 -1.02
C ALA A 260 4.99 9.49 -0.41
N TYR A 261 5.94 10.35 -0.76
CA TYR A 261 7.25 10.36 -0.13
C TYR A 261 7.14 10.79 1.33
N ASP A 262 7.58 9.94 2.26
CA ASP A 262 7.36 10.13 3.71
C ASP A 262 8.60 9.95 4.59
N GLU A 263 9.79 9.75 4.00
CA GLU A 263 11.03 9.52 4.75
C GLU A 263 11.81 10.80 5.09
N GLY A 264 11.57 11.89 4.37
CA GLY A 264 12.34 13.13 4.50
C GLY A 264 11.56 14.39 4.16
N GLU A 265 12.29 15.50 4.09
CA GLU A 265 11.76 16.82 3.79
C GLU A 265 11.07 16.90 2.42
N GLU A 266 10.21 17.88 2.24
CA GLU A 266 9.50 18.19 1.00
C GLU A 266 10.41 18.21 -0.24
N SER A 267 11.59 18.84 -0.17
CA SER A 267 12.50 18.95 -1.31
C SER A 267 12.99 17.59 -1.86
N LEU A 268 12.99 16.56 -1.00
CA LEU A 268 13.35 15.19 -1.39
C LEU A 268 12.21 14.47 -2.10
N SER A 269 10.94 14.88 -1.90
CA SER A 269 9.83 14.32 -2.66
C SER A 269 9.87 14.76 -4.13
N HIS A 270 10.33 15.98 -4.39
CA HIS A 270 10.46 16.53 -5.74
C HIS A 270 11.59 15.90 -6.55
N SER A 271 12.66 15.51 -5.87
CA SER A 271 13.87 14.92 -6.47
C SER A 271 13.91 13.40 -6.37
N PHE A 272 12.79 12.76 -5.99
CA PHE A 272 12.73 11.32 -5.81
C PHE A 272 13.08 10.59 -7.12
N ASN A 273 14.08 9.72 -7.04
CA ASN A 273 14.53 8.95 -8.19
C ASN A 273 13.71 7.66 -8.37
N PHE A 274 12.68 7.72 -9.20
CA PHE A 274 11.85 6.57 -9.61
C PHE A 274 12.62 5.48 -10.37
N GLU A 275 13.84 5.77 -10.81
CA GLU A 275 14.74 4.82 -11.48
C GLU A 275 15.68 4.11 -10.49
N SER A 276 15.67 4.49 -9.21
CA SER A 276 16.52 3.84 -8.24
C SER A 276 16.18 2.35 -8.10
N LYS A 277 17.21 1.51 -8.20
CA LYS A 277 17.12 0.07 -7.94
C LYS A 277 17.05 -0.24 -6.44
N THR A 278 17.34 0.73 -5.59
CA THR A 278 17.20 0.57 -4.14
C THR A 278 15.71 0.57 -3.80
N PRO A 279 15.20 -0.43 -3.07
CA PRO A 279 13.83 -0.41 -2.56
C PRO A 279 13.56 0.90 -1.79
N PHE A 280 12.36 1.46 -1.97
CA PHE A 280 11.93 2.62 -1.20
C PHE A 280 11.66 2.20 0.24
N ARG A 281 11.06 1.01 0.43
CA ARG A 281 10.85 0.43 1.76
C ARG A 281 11.74 -0.78 1.97
N ASP A 282 12.48 -0.76 3.06
CA ASP A 282 13.13 -1.95 3.60
C ASP A 282 12.08 -2.88 4.20
N VAL A 283 11.76 -3.97 3.50
CA VAL A 283 10.75 -4.97 3.88
C VAL A 283 10.97 -5.48 5.31
N SER A 284 12.22 -5.56 5.80
CA SER A 284 12.54 -6.06 7.14
C SER A 284 11.93 -5.26 8.28
N LYS A 285 11.65 -3.97 8.04
CA LYS A 285 11.00 -3.08 9.02
C LYS A 285 9.47 -3.20 9.01
N TYR A 286 8.92 -3.83 7.97
CA TYR A 286 7.48 -3.95 7.74
C TYR A 286 7.01 -5.42 7.75
N MET A 287 7.76 -6.30 8.43
CA MET A 287 7.42 -7.72 8.58
C MET A 287 6.99 -8.06 10.01
N PRO A 288 6.10 -9.07 10.18
CA PRO A 288 5.82 -9.66 11.48
C PRO A 288 7.12 -10.14 12.14
N ARG A 289 7.20 -10.02 13.46
CA ARG A 289 8.44 -10.26 14.22
C ARG A 289 8.96 -11.69 14.06
N THR A 290 8.05 -12.65 13.97
CA THR A 290 8.34 -14.08 13.90
C THR A 290 8.72 -14.55 12.49
N LYS A 291 8.58 -13.69 11.47
CA LYS A 291 8.65 -14.10 10.07
C LYS A 291 9.90 -13.65 9.38
N THR A 292 10.56 -14.63 8.77
CA THR A 292 11.63 -14.44 7.79
C THR A 292 11.23 -15.21 6.55
N TYR A 293 10.68 -14.50 5.55
CA TYR A 293 10.30 -15.13 4.30
C TYR A 293 11.55 -15.41 3.44
N PRO A 294 11.74 -16.64 2.93
CA PRO A 294 13.03 -17.13 2.47
C PRO A 294 13.51 -16.59 1.12
N LYS A 295 12.62 -16.02 0.29
CA LYS A 295 12.92 -15.57 -1.08
C LYS A 295 12.24 -14.24 -1.37
N SER A 296 12.95 -13.14 -1.13
CA SER A 296 12.59 -11.77 -1.53
C SER A 296 11.12 -11.42 -1.32
N PRO A 297 10.67 -11.27 -0.05
CA PRO A 297 9.32 -10.82 0.24
C PRO A 297 9.05 -9.46 -0.40
N GLY A 298 7.84 -9.27 -0.91
CA GLY A 298 7.41 -7.98 -1.44
C GLY A 298 7.15 -6.96 -0.33
N ASN A 299 7.30 -5.67 -0.62
CA ASN A 299 6.89 -4.58 0.27
C ASN A 299 5.59 -3.90 -0.17
N GLY A 300 5.04 -4.27 -1.32
CA GLY A 300 3.77 -3.73 -1.81
C GLY A 300 3.82 -2.28 -2.31
N ILE A 301 5.00 -1.64 -2.31
CA ILE A 301 5.23 -0.28 -2.84
C ILE A 301 6.16 -0.32 -4.06
N ASP A 302 7.26 -1.06 -3.98
CA ASP A 302 8.20 -1.21 -5.11
C ASP A 302 7.79 -2.37 -6.02
N ASN A 303 7.01 -3.30 -5.48
CA ASN A 303 6.58 -4.54 -6.10
C ASN A 303 5.17 -4.92 -5.63
N VAL A 304 4.59 -5.89 -6.30
CA VAL A 304 3.32 -6.50 -5.92
C VAL A 304 3.58 -7.68 -4.99
N ILE A 305 2.91 -7.72 -3.85
CA ILE A 305 2.95 -8.87 -2.94
C ILE A 305 1.95 -9.90 -3.45
N ILE A 306 2.43 -11.09 -3.82
CA ILE A 306 1.54 -12.21 -4.16
C ILE A 306 1.52 -13.23 -3.03
N LYS A 307 0.33 -13.63 -2.60
CA LYS A 307 0.12 -14.52 -1.45
C LYS A 307 0.96 -15.79 -1.51
N ARG A 308 0.95 -16.50 -2.64
CA ARG A 308 1.81 -17.67 -2.90
C ARG A 308 2.31 -17.66 -4.32
N SER A 309 3.59 -17.84 -4.56
CA SER A 309 4.23 -18.05 -5.88
C SER A 309 3.80 -19.39 -6.50
N ARG A 310 4.09 -19.61 -7.79
CA ARG A 310 3.85 -20.92 -8.43
C ARG A 310 4.61 -22.05 -7.75
N PHE A 311 5.82 -21.77 -7.25
CA PHE A 311 6.60 -22.74 -6.47
C PHE A 311 6.22 -22.84 -4.98
N GLY A 312 5.13 -22.20 -4.55
CA GLY A 312 4.60 -22.26 -3.19
C GLY A 312 5.27 -21.37 -2.13
N ALA A 313 6.28 -20.58 -2.50
CA ALA A 313 6.84 -19.55 -1.64
C ALA A 313 5.82 -18.43 -1.36
N ARG A 314 5.77 -17.93 -0.13
CA ARG A 314 4.76 -16.95 0.31
C ARG A 314 5.22 -15.51 0.12
N TYR A 315 4.27 -14.64 -0.19
CA TYR A 315 4.43 -13.17 -0.19
C TYR A 315 5.60 -12.66 -1.03
N GLN A 316 5.91 -13.33 -2.13
CA GLN A 316 7.05 -12.99 -2.97
C GLN A 316 6.78 -11.72 -3.78
N ALA A 317 7.84 -10.94 -3.98
CA ALA A 317 7.84 -9.77 -4.85
C ALA A 317 7.60 -10.19 -6.31
N HIS A 318 6.51 -9.68 -6.90
CA HIS A 318 6.27 -9.72 -8.34
C HIS A 318 6.23 -8.30 -8.89
N TYR A 319 6.43 -8.15 -10.19
CA TYR A 319 6.50 -6.86 -10.86
C TYR A 319 5.37 -6.73 -11.86
N ILE A 320 4.89 -5.49 -12.00
CA ILE A 320 3.95 -5.17 -13.06
C ILE A 320 4.74 -5.18 -14.38
N ALA A 321 4.08 -5.51 -15.48
CA ALA A 321 4.62 -5.36 -16.82
C ALA A 321 3.46 -5.06 -17.76
N TRP A 322 3.75 -4.39 -18.86
CA TRP A 322 2.78 -4.18 -19.92
C TRP A 322 3.48 -4.30 -21.26
N ASN A 323 2.72 -4.67 -22.29
CA ASN A 323 3.27 -4.89 -23.62
C ASN A 323 3.54 -3.54 -24.26
N ILE A 324 4.80 -3.15 -24.20
CA ILE A 324 5.35 -1.97 -24.85
C ILE A 324 6.70 -2.34 -25.44
N PRO A 325 7.10 -1.77 -26.58
CA PRO A 325 8.46 -1.86 -27.07
C PRO A 325 9.40 -1.24 -26.04
N SER A 326 10.66 -1.69 -26.07
CA SER A 326 11.71 -1.24 -25.18
C SER A 326 11.81 0.28 -25.13
N ASN A 327 11.87 0.84 -23.91
CA ASN A 327 12.19 2.27 -23.69
C ASN A 327 13.56 2.66 -24.25
N ILE A 328 14.45 1.69 -24.40
CA ILE A 328 15.70 1.83 -25.11
C ILE A 328 15.39 1.44 -26.55
N MET A 329 14.76 2.37 -27.28
CA MET A 329 14.73 2.35 -28.72
C MET A 329 15.31 3.64 -29.27
N PRO A 330 16.26 3.53 -30.21
CA PRO A 330 16.88 2.29 -30.68
C PRO A 330 17.91 1.67 -29.71
N PRO A 331 18.24 0.36 -29.85
CA PRO A 331 19.40 -0.21 -29.19
C PRO A 331 20.69 0.49 -29.63
N ASP A 332 21.58 0.77 -28.68
CA ASP A 332 22.87 1.43 -28.96
C ASP A 332 23.70 0.60 -29.95
N ARG A 333 24.22 1.26 -31.00
CA ARG A 333 25.10 0.63 -31.98
C ARG A 333 26.37 0.06 -31.37
N LYS A 334 26.78 0.55 -30.20
CA LYS A 334 27.99 0.10 -29.49
C LYS A 334 27.62 -0.64 -28.21
N GLY A 335 27.95 -1.93 -28.15
CA GLY A 335 27.92 -2.67 -26.88
C GLY A 335 28.95 -2.11 -25.88
N LYS A 336 28.83 -2.47 -24.59
CA LYS A 336 29.80 -2.09 -23.54
C LYS A 336 31.26 -2.43 -23.85
N ASN A 337 31.49 -3.40 -24.75
CA ASN A 337 32.81 -3.84 -25.19
C ASN A 337 33.30 -3.14 -26.47
N GLY A 338 32.64 -2.07 -26.93
CA GLY A 338 33.02 -1.30 -28.12
C GLY A 338 32.64 -1.95 -29.47
N GLY A 339 32.06 -3.16 -29.46
CA GLY A 339 31.57 -3.83 -30.65
C GLY A 339 30.44 -3.04 -31.31
N GLN A 340 30.62 -2.69 -32.59
CA GLN A 340 29.62 -1.99 -33.39
C GLN A 340 28.74 -3.01 -34.11
N TYR A 341 27.42 -2.95 -33.91
CA TYR A 341 26.46 -3.80 -34.63
C TYR A 341 25.88 -3.03 -35.82
N PRO A 342 26.26 -3.37 -37.08
CA PRO A 342 25.83 -2.62 -38.27
C PRO A 342 24.31 -2.67 -38.51
N THR A 343 23.65 -3.68 -37.95
CA THR A 343 22.20 -3.92 -38.05
C THR A 343 21.39 -3.25 -36.94
N ALA A 344 22.00 -2.48 -36.04
CA ALA A 344 21.28 -1.69 -35.04
C ALA A 344 20.73 -0.39 -35.66
N TRP A 345 19.41 -0.21 -35.49
CA TRP A 345 18.51 0.74 -36.15
C TRP A 345 18.72 2.15 -35.60
N GLN A 346 18.86 3.22 -36.39
CA GLN A 346 19.09 4.57 -35.82
C GLN A 346 18.69 5.74 -36.73
N SER A 347 17.75 5.55 -37.66
CA SER A 347 17.32 6.59 -38.63
C SER A 347 15.95 7.15 -38.26
N HIS A 348 15.82 8.48 -38.27
CA HIS A 348 14.56 9.23 -38.06
C HIS A 348 13.52 9.01 -39.18
N ASP A 349 13.92 8.43 -40.31
CA ASP A 349 13.04 8.07 -41.42
C ASP A 349 12.34 6.72 -41.24
N ASN A 350 12.78 5.88 -40.30
CA ASN A 350 12.10 4.62 -39.99
C ASN A 350 10.84 4.89 -39.16
N ASP A 351 9.73 4.23 -39.53
CA ASP A 351 8.43 4.42 -38.87
C ASP A 351 8.51 4.09 -37.37
N GLU A 352 9.31 3.09 -36.97
CA GLU A 352 9.57 2.71 -35.57
C GLU A 352 10.22 3.83 -34.73
N TYR A 353 10.92 4.79 -35.35
CA TYR A 353 11.48 5.97 -34.67
C TYR A 353 10.43 7.03 -34.34
N LYS A 354 9.27 6.98 -35.01
CA LYS A 354 8.12 7.87 -34.83
C LYS A 354 7.04 7.25 -33.93
N TYR A 355 7.20 5.99 -33.50
CA TYR A 355 6.31 5.33 -32.54
C TYR A 355 6.53 5.88 -31.12
N GLN A 356 6.06 7.10 -30.90
CA GLN A 356 5.55 7.47 -29.59
C GLN A 356 4.12 6.93 -29.50
N PHE A 357 3.75 6.32 -28.38
CA PHE A 357 2.39 5.85 -28.10
C PHE A 357 1.41 7.00 -27.84
N ASN A 358 1.45 7.99 -28.71
CA ASN A 358 0.52 9.09 -28.69
C ASN A 358 -0.81 8.58 -29.25
N PRO A 359 -1.95 9.07 -28.72
CA PRO A 359 -3.23 8.89 -29.37
C PRO A 359 -3.11 9.26 -30.85
N SER A 360 -3.53 8.36 -31.73
CA SER A 360 -3.56 8.64 -33.16
C SER A 360 -4.47 9.84 -33.40
N LEU A 361 -3.93 10.94 -33.95
CA LEU A 361 -4.70 12.14 -34.27
C LEU A 361 -5.84 11.83 -35.26
N TYR A 362 -5.62 10.86 -36.15
CA TYR A 362 -6.59 10.49 -37.20
C TYR A 362 -7.68 9.55 -36.71
N SER A 363 -7.37 8.61 -35.80
CA SER A 363 -8.31 7.58 -35.39
C SER A 363 -8.73 7.66 -33.92
N GLY A 364 -8.13 8.54 -33.13
CA GLY A 364 -8.32 8.65 -31.67
C GLY A 364 -7.95 7.37 -30.91
N ARG A 365 -7.19 6.46 -31.53
CA ARG A 365 -6.85 5.16 -30.93
C ARG A 365 -5.57 5.28 -30.12
N VAL A 366 -5.57 4.64 -28.97
CA VAL A 366 -4.44 4.60 -28.03
C VAL A 366 -3.99 3.16 -27.87
N HIS A 367 -2.68 2.95 -27.78
CA HIS A 367 -2.13 1.65 -27.43
C HIS A 367 -2.40 1.37 -25.95
N THR A 368 -3.05 0.25 -25.69
CA THR A 368 -3.36 -0.21 -24.33
C THR A 368 -2.88 -1.64 -24.17
N SER A 369 -2.49 -1.99 -22.95
CA SER A 369 -2.12 -3.35 -22.57
C SER A 369 -2.78 -3.70 -21.26
N ARG A 370 -2.99 -4.99 -21.03
CA ARG A 370 -3.28 -5.49 -19.68
C ARG A 370 -2.07 -5.24 -18.78
N ALA A 371 -2.32 -5.12 -17.49
CA ALA A 371 -1.27 -5.05 -16.48
C ALA A 371 -0.86 -6.47 -16.07
N TYR A 372 0.18 -6.99 -16.70
CA TYR A 372 0.73 -8.31 -16.42
C TYR A 372 1.49 -8.33 -15.11
N ILE A 373 1.46 -9.47 -14.43
CA ILE A 373 2.24 -9.73 -13.22
C ILE A 373 3.33 -10.74 -13.55
N VAL A 374 4.58 -10.37 -13.28
CA VAL A 374 5.77 -11.11 -13.68
C VAL A 374 6.66 -11.37 -12.46
N HIS A 375 7.07 -12.61 -12.27
CA HIS A 375 8.14 -12.96 -11.34
C HIS A 375 9.45 -13.11 -12.13
N PRO A 376 10.60 -12.64 -11.61
CA PRO A 376 11.89 -12.78 -12.31
C PRO A 376 12.23 -14.22 -12.71
N ASP A 377 11.90 -15.18 -11.85
CA ASP A 377 12.21 -16.60 -12.08
C ASP A 377 11.02 -17.42 -12.64
N GLU A 378 9.77 -17.01 -12.40
CA GLU A 378 8.58 -17.78 -12.82
C GLU A 378 8.01 -17.28 -14.17
N GLY A 379 8.45 -16.11 -14.63
CA GLY A 379 7.91 -15.46 -15.82
C GLY A 379 6.54 -14.82 -15.56
N VAL A 380 5.74 -14.72 -16.63
CA VAL A 380 4.41 -14.10 -16.57
C VAL A 380 3.44 -15.06 -15.89
N ARG A 381 2.85 -14.60 -14.79
CA ARG A 381 1.89 -15.36 -14.01
C ARG A 381 0.45 -15.15 -14.48
N GLY A 382 0.12 -13.91 -14.79
CA GLY A 382 -1.25 -13.51 -15.06
C GLY A 382 -1.36 -12.00 -15.29
N TYR A 383 -2.56 -11.47 -15.11
CA TYR A 383 -2.84 -10.04 -15.20
C TYR A 383 -3.80 -9.57 -14.11
N MET A 384 -3.78 -8.26 -13.85
CA MET A 384 -4.74 -7.59 -12.95
C MET A 384 -6.02 -7.24 -13.73
N PRO A 385 -7.20 -7.77 -13.32
CA PRO A 385 -8.48 -7.35 -13.87
C PRO A 385 -8.78 -5.89 -13.56
N TYR A 386 -9.69 -5.32 -14.36
CA TYR A 386 -10.16 -3.94 -14.23
C TYR A 386 -9.09 -2.86 -14.38
N VAL A 387 -7.86 -3.24 -14.72
CA VAL A 387 -6.73 -2.35 -14.93
C VAL A 387 -6.17 -2.55 -16.33
N VAL A 388 -6.09 -1.47 -17.09
CA VAL A 388 -5.30 -1.39 -18.32
C VAL A 388 -4.22 -0.33 -18.16
N LEU A 389 -3.06 -0.60 -18.74
CA LEU A 389 -1.93 0.33 -18.76
C LEU A 389 -1.79 0.91 -20.16
N LEU A 390 -1.53 2.21 -20.22
CA LEU A 390 -1.38 2.96 -21.44
C LEU A 390 -0.42 4.14 -21.29
N SER A 391 -0.02 4.73 -22.41
CA SER A 391 0.78 5.96 -22.39
C SER A 391 -0.09 7.12 -21.90
N PRO A 392 0.39 7.97 -20.97
CA PRO A 392 -0.35 9.12 -20.49
C PRO A 392 -0.30 10.32 -21.45
N LEU A 393 0.49 10.26 -22.52
CA LEU A 393 0.65 11.37 -23.45
C LEU A 393 -0.66 11.63 -24.20
N GLY A 394 -1.11 12.89 -24.19
CA GLY A 394 -2.28 13.34 -24.95
C GLY A 394 -3.65 12.94 -24.38
N LEU A 395 -3.69 12.41 -23.14
CA LEU A 395 -4.93 12.08 -22.42
C LEU A 395 -5.05 12.89 -21.14
N LEU A 396 -6.30 13.19 -20.77
CA LEU A 396 -6.64 13.92 -19.56
C LEU A 396 -7.35 13.01 -18.57
N ASN A 397 -7.12 13.27 -17.27
CA ASN A 397 -7.77 12.53 -16.20
C ASN A 397 -9.28 12.56 -16.34
N GLY A 398 -9.89 11.38 -16.41
CA GLY A 398 -11.32 11.20 -16.62
C GLY A 398 -11.72 10.86 -18.05
N ASP A 399 -10.81 10.90 -19.02
CA ASP A 399 -11.08 10.44 -20.39
C ASP A 399 -11.54 8.98 -20.41
N LYS A 400 -12.46 8.67 -21.33
CA LYS A 400 -13.06 7.34 -21.45
C LYS A 400 -12.47 6.58 -22.62
N LEU A 401 -11.86 5.45 -22.32
CA LEU A 401 -11.27 4.51 -23.27
C LEU A 401 -12.29 3.41 -23.58
N LYS A 402 -12.63 3.27 -24.85
CA LYS A 402 -13.50 2.20 -25.35
C LYS A 402 -12.63 1.02 -25.80
N VAL A 403 -12.67 -0.08 -25.05
CA VAL A 403 -11.93 -1.31 -25.34
C VAL A 403 -12.90 -2.36 -25.87
N ARG A 404 -12.63 -2.86 -27.08
CA ARG A 404 -13.50 -3.87 -27.71
C ARG A 404 -13.32 -5.22 -27.03
N GLN A 405 -14.43 -5.84 -26.61
CA GLN A 405 -14.42 -7.17 -25.99
C GLN A 405 -14.63 -8.26 -27.05
N ASN A 406 -15.72 -8.18 -27.81
CA ASN A 406 -16.07 -9.12 -28.87
C ASN A 406 -16.47 -8.40 -30.15
N THR A 407 -16.31 -9.10 -31.28
CA THR A 407 -16.77 -8.60 -32.58
C THR A 407 -18.26 -8.88 -32.80
N CYS A 408 -18.77 -9.99 -32.26
CA CYS A 408 -20.17 -10.39 -32.35
C CYS A 408 -20.62 -11.13 -31.05
N PRO A 409 -21.56 -10.58 -30.25
CA PRO A 409 -22.10 -9.22 -30.34
C PRO A 409 -21.02 -8.16 -30.09
N ASP A 410 -21.16 -6.99 -30.73
CA ASP A 410 -20.18 -5.89 -30.66
C ASP A 410 -20.25 -5.19 -29.30
N THR A 411 -19.54 -5.76 -28.33
CA THR A 411 -19.56 -5.39 -26.92
C THR A 411 -18.27 -4.67 -26.55
N HIS A 412 -18.39 -3.63 -25.72
CA HIS A 412 -17.27 -2.79 -25.37
C HIS A 412 -17.18 -2.53 -23.88
N ASP A 413 -15.97 -2.64 -23.35
CA ASP A 413 -15.66 -2.20 -22.01
C ASP A 413 -15.21 -0.74 -22.04
N ILE A 414 -15.71 0.05 -21.09
CA ILE A 414 -15.32 1.43 -20.88
C ILE A 414 -14.36 1.47 -19.70
N TYR A 415 -13.18 2.04 -19.92
CA TYR A 415 -12.18 2.33 -18.89
C TYR A 415 -12.03 3.84 -18.73
N ARG A 416 -11.92 4.33 -17.50
CA ARG A 416 -11.64 5.74 -17.22
C ARG A 416 -10.15 5.92 -16.94
N PHE A 417 -9.54 6.86 -17.64
CA PHE A 417 -8.11 7.13 -17.57
C PHE A 417 -7.74 8.01 -16.39
N PHE A 418 -6.61 7.69 -15.77
CA PHE A 418 -6.00 8.44 -14.69
C PHE A 418 -4.47 8.41 -14.81
N THR A 419 -3.84 9.53 -14.47
CA THR A 419 -2.41 9.63 -14.20
C THR A 419 -2.14 9.35 -12.74
N VAL A 420 -1.10 8.54 -12.48
CA VAL A 420 -0.62 8.22 -11.14
C VAL A 420 0.80 8.75 -10.99
N ASP A 421 1.02 9.48 -9.92
CA ASP A 421 2.26 10.14 -9.52
C ASP A 421 2.85 9.58 -8.21
N ALA A 422 2.07 8.83 -7.44
CA ALA A 422 2.55 8.15 -6.23
C ALA A 422 3.71 7.17 -6.51
N ILE A 423 4.60 7.02 -5.53
CA ILE A 423 5.63 5.98 -5.51
C ILE A 423 4.91 4.63 -5.41
N SER A 424 4.95 3.83 -6.47
CA SER A 424 4.17 2.61 -6.57
C SER A 424 4.80 1.64 -7.59
N PRO A 425 4.32 0.38 -7.65
CA PRO A 425 4.80 -0.58 -8.65
C PRO A 425 4.44 -0.19 -10.10
N ILE A 426 3.59 0.82 -10.33
CA ILE A 426 3.33 1.30 -11.70
C ILE A 426 4.26 2.46 -12.11
N THR A 427 4.92 3.11 -11.16
CA THR A 427 5.81 4.27 -11.41
C THR A 427 7.31 3.94 -11.24
N LYS A 428 7.69 2.91 -10.47
CA LYS A 428 9.11 2.61 -10.13
C LYS A 428 9.78 1.52 -10.98
N MET A 429 11.13 1.54 -11.09
CA MET A 429 11.95 0.41 -11.59
C MET A 429 11.94 -0.76 -10.60
N PRO A 430 11.84 -2.02 -11.05
CA PRO A 430 11.81 -2.52 -12.44
C PRO A 430 10.41 -2.73 -13.04
N ALA A 431 9.36 -2.16 -12.44
CA ALA A 431 7.99 -2.62 -12.64
C ALA A 431 7.23 -2.02 -13.86
N THR A 432 7.82 -1.09 -14.62
CA THR A 432 7.29 -0.69 -15.94
C THR A 432 8.43 -0.25 -16.86
N ALA A 433 8.44 -0.66 -18.13
CA ALA A 433 9.47 -0.20 -19.06
C ALA A 433 9.26 1.26 -19.48
N TYR A 434 8.02 1.72 -19.73
CA TYR A 434 7.63 3.11 -20.08
C TYR A 434 6.91 3.80 -18.93
N ARG A 435 7.23 5.09 -18.67
CA ARG A 435 6.89 5.79 -17.42
C ARG A 435 6.54 7.26 -17.59
N PRO A 436 5.61 7.78 -16.77
CA PRO A 436 4.69 7.01 -15.92
C PRO A 436 3.72 6.18 -16.78
N ALA A 437 3.28 5.04 -16.28
CA ALA A 437 2.19 4.31 -16.93
C ALA A 437 0.87 4.99 -16.56
N GLY A 438 0.10 5.39 -17.56
CA GLY A 438 -1.28 5.81 -17.37
C GLY A 438 -2.15 4.61 -17.00
N LEU A 439 -3.10 4.83 -16.09
CA LEU A 439 -3.96 3.80 -15.53
C LEU A 439 -5.39 3.97 -16.07
N GLY A 440 -5.89 2.98 -16.79
CA GLY A 440 -7.32 2.87 -17.11
C GLY A 440 -8.01 1.94 -16.11
N ILE A 441 -9.04 2.44 -15.43
CA ILE A 441 -9.86 1.65 -14.50
C ILE A 441 -11.21 1.36 -15.14
N PHE A 442 -11.64 0.09 -15.10
CA PHE A 442 -12.92 -0.34 -15.67
C PHE A 442 -14.11 0.38 -15.02
N GLU A 443 -14.97 0.98 -15.84
CA GLU A 443 -16.20 1.67 -15.44
C GLU A 443 -17.43 0.78 -15.64
N LYS A 444 -17.64 0.29 -16.87
CA LYS A 444 -18.81 -0.51 -17.27
C LYS A 444 -18.64 -1.14 -18.63
N THR A 445 -19.47 -2.15 -18.94
CA THR A 445 -19.62 -2.72 -20.29
C THR A 445 -20.85 -2.10 -20.97
N ILE A 446 -20.75 -1.80 -22.27
CA ILE A 446 -21.81 -1.25 -23.14
C ILE A 446 -22.02 -2.16 -24.34
#